data_AF-A0A535QX10-F1
#
_entry.id   AF-A0A535QX10-F1
#
_cell.length_a   1.000
_cell.length_b   1.000
_cell.length_c   1.000
_cell.angle_alpha   90.00
_cell.angle_beta   90.00
_cell.angle_gamma   90.00
#
_symmetry.space_group_name_H-M   'P 1'
#
loop_
_entity.id
_entity.type
_entity.pdbx_description
1 polymer ?
#
loop_
_entity_poly.entity_id
_entity_poly.type
_entity_poly.pdbx_seq_one_letter_code
_entity_poly.pdbx_strand_id
1 'polypeptide(L)'
;MIQNHGELSARTFVDVHAIQEELDQVRWGLHDGAGSEAAQHAAAEARASVCNLIAVVSNEPELGAISSVLDRLSVTNPSRTLILLAQHTRAADKLEAQVSAQERTESGHRVTTERVVLHAHGEPARHLASLAAPLLISDLPVILWWPGRPQFDNPLFDDLCELADRLVVDTDDGFDDPDLARLLTVARRKQAQASIGDLNWA
;
A
#
# COMPACT_ATOMS: atom_id res chain seq x y z
N MET A 1 19.85 19.23 -0.94
CA MET A 1 19.59 17.82 -0.57
C MET A 1 19.29 17.10 -1.86
N ILE A 2 20.15 16.18 -2.29
CA ILE A 2 19.98 15.46 -3.56
C ILE A 2 19.04 14.28 -3.24
N GLN A 3 17.81 14.32 -3.77
CA GLN A 3 16.89 13.19 -3.70
C GLN A 3 17.32 12.18 -4.76
N ASN A 4 17.94 11.08 -4.33
CA ASN A 4 18.23 9.98 -5.24
C ASN A 4 16.94 9.17 -5.41
N HIS A 5 16.25 9.39 -6.52
CA HIS A 5 15.03 8.65 -6.84
C HIS A 5 15.46 7.26 -7.33
N GLY A 6 15.28 6.24 -6.50
CA GLY A 6 15.41 4.85 -6.93
C GLY A 6 14.48 4.58 -8.11
N GLU A 7 15.02 3.92 -9.12
CA GLU A 7 14.35 3.66 -10.39
C GLU A 7 13.07 2.81 -10.17
N LEU A 8 11.95 3.22 -10.77
CA LEU A 8 10.70 2.44 -10.78
C LEU A 8 10.92 1.21 -11.67
N SER A 9 11.12 0.03 -11.07
CA SER A 9 11.15 -1.23 -11.81
C SER A 9 9.72 -1.70 -12.05
N ALA A 10 9.17 -1.35 -13.21
CA ALA A 10 7.91 -1.89 -13.69
C ALA A 10 8.16 -3.23 -14.40
N ARG A 11 7.72 -4.35 -13.80
CA ARG A 11 7.81 -5.68 -14.41
C ARG A 11 6.48 -6.40 -14.33
N THR A 12 6.17 -7.24 -15.31
CA THR A 12 5.03 -8.17 -15.18
C THR A 12 5.46 -9.30 -14.25
N PHE A 13 5.03 -9.25 -12.99
CA PHE A 13 5.30 -10.30 -12.01
C PHE A 13 4.23 -11.39 -12.09
N VAL A 14 4.66 -12.65 -12.02
CA VAL A 14 3.77 -13.82 -12.12
C VAL A 14 3.31 -14.29 -10.74
N ASP A 15 4.06 -13.99 -9.67
CA ASP A 15 3.79 -14.45 -8.31
C ASP A 15 4.34 -13.47 -7.24
N VAL A 16 3.74 -13.47 -6.05
CA VAL A 16 4.06 -12.66 -4.86
C VAL A 16 5.52 -12.82 -4.44
N HIS A 17 6.09 -14.02 -4.55
CA HIS A 17 7.47 -14.26 -4.15
C HIS A 17 8.45 -13.39 -4.95
N ALA A 18 8.22 -13.25 -6.25
CA ALA A 18 9.04 -12.39 -7.11
C ALA A 18 8.91 -10.90 -6.76
N ILE A 19 7.76 -10.47 -6.22
CA ILE A 19 7.55 -9.10 -5.72
C ILE A 19 8.38 -8.87 -4.46
N GLN A 20 8.44 -9.86 -3.55
CA GLN A 20 9.25 -9.78 -2.34
C GLN A 20 10.75 -9.76 -2.67
N GLU A 21 11.20 -10.60 -3.60
CA GLU A 21 12.58 -10.59 -4.09
C GLU A 21 12.95 -9.24 -4.72
N GLU A 22 12.07 -8.65 -5.53
CA GLU A 22 12.31 -7.32 -6.11
C GLU A 22 12.32 -6.23 -5.03
N LEU A 23 11.45 -6.29 -4.02
CA LEU A 23 11.48 -5.37 -2.89
C LEU A 23 12.83 -5.40 -2.18
N ASP A 24 13.35 -6.60 -1.95
CA ASP A 24 14.68 -6.77 -1.37
C ASP A 24 15.76 -6.23 -2.32
N GLN A 25 15.71 -6.56 -3.61
CA GLN A 25 16.68 -6.11 -4.59
C GLN A 25 16.72 -4.58 -4.74
N VAL A 26 15.57 -3.92 -4.88
CA VAL A 26 15.48 -2.45 -5.02
C VAL A 26 15.97 -1.77 -3.74
N ARG A 27 15.71 -2.36 -2.57
CA ARG A 27 16.28 -1.88 -1.30
C ARG A 27 17.81 -1.97 -1.29
N TRP A 28 18.38 -3.12 -1.66
CA TRP A 28 19.84 -3.30 -1.72
C TRP A 28 20.50 -2.43 -2.79
N GLY A 29 19.84 -2.22 -3.94
CA GLY A 29 20.35 -1.38 -5.03
C GLY A 29 20.47 0.10 -4.66
N LEU A 30 19.70 0.59 -3.68
CA LEU A 30 19.88 1.94 -3.11
C LEU A 30 21.12 2.04 -2.21
N HIS A 31 21.58 0.92 -1.65
CA HIS A 31 22.77 0.84 -0.81
C HIS A 31 24.02 0.54 -1.64
N ASP A 32 24.38 1.45 -2.56
CA ASP A 32 25.63 1.35 -3.32
C ASP A 32 26.83 1.44 -2.36
N GLY A 33 27.42 0.29 -2.01
CA GLY A 33 28.61 0.16 -1.17
C GLY A 33 28.58 -0.89 -0.04
N ALA A 34 27.53 -1.72 0.08
CA ALA A 34 27.30 -2.56 1.26
C ALA A 34 27.71 -4.04 1.10
N GLY A 35 28.99 -4.32 0.83
CA GLY A 35 29.53 -5.68 0.82
C GLY A 35 29.81 -6.30 2.21
N SER A 36 29.34 -5.67 3.29
CA SER A 36 29.66 -6.05 4.69
C SER A 36 28.41 -6.44 5.45
N GLU A 37 28.49 -7.49 6.29
CA GLU A 37 27.44 -7.91 7.23
C GLU A 37 26.95 -6.78 8.15
N ALA A 38 27.81 -5.78 8.43
CA ALA A 38 27.44 -4.59 9.19
C ALA A 38 26.56 -3.62 8.39
N ALA A 39 26.76 -3.53 7.08
CA ALA A 39 25.90 -2.75 6.20
C ALA A 39 24.57 -3.48 5.93
N GLN A 40 24.57 -4.82 5.97
CA GLN A 40 23.34 -5.62 5.95
C GLN A 40 22.51 -5.42 7.22
N HIS A 41 23.15 -5.41 8.40
CA HIS A 41 22.49 -5.03 9.65
C HIS A 41 22.00 -3.58 9.63
N ALA A 42 22.80 -2.62 9.15
CA ALA A 42 22.39 -1.22 9.07
C ALA A 42 21.24 -0.98 8.06
N ALA A 43 21.19 -1.71 6.94
CA ALA A 43 20.10 -1.67 5.97
C ALA A 43 18.82 -2.33 6.52
N ALA A 44 18.94 -3.40 7.29
CA ALA A 44 17.83 -4.00 8.04
C ALA A 44 17.34 -3.09 9.17
N GLU A 45 18.24 -2.38 9.86
CA GLU A 45 17.94 -1.37 10.89
C GLU A 45 17.35 -0.07 10.30
N ALA A 46 17.58 0.22 9.01
CA ALA A 46 17.08 1.42 8.33
C ALA A 46 15.63 1.30 7.82
N ARG A 47 14.89 0.26 8.20
CA ARG A 47 13.43 0.22 8.02
C ARG A 47 12.79 1.15 9.06
N ALA A 48 12.85 2.44 8.78
CA ALA A 48 12.15 3.49 9.55
C ALA A 48 10.63 3.52 9.27
N SER A 49 10.10 2.51 8.56
CA SER A 49 8.67 2.42 8.30
C SER A 49 7.90 2.25 9.61
N VAL A 50 6.90 3.10 9.83
CA VAL A 50 6.07 3.09 11.04
C VAL A 50 4.73 2.40 10.81
N CYS A 51 4.33 2.18 9.55
CA CYS A 51 3.11 1.48 9.18
C CYS A 51 3.20 0.83 7.80
N ASN A 52 2.24 -0.06 7.53
CA ASN A 52 1.82 -0.44 6.18
C ASN A 52 0.65 0.47 5.78
N LEU A 53 0.68 1.00 4.55
CA LEU A 53 -0.39 1.82 4.01
C LEU A 53 -0.91 1.20 2.72
N ILE A 54 -2.14 0.68 2.76
CA ILE A 54 -2.84 0.14 1.59
C ILE A 54 -3.75 1.25 1.04
N ALA A 55 -3.60 1.59 -0.24
CA ALA A 55 -4.51 2.50 -0.94
C ALA A 55 -5.24 1.75 -2.06
N VAL A 56 -6.57 1.79 -2.09
CA VAL A 56 -7.36 1.15 -3.14
C VAL A 56 -7.74 2.17 -4.20
N VAL A 57 -7.47 1.87 -5.47
CA VAL A 57 -7.70 2.75 -6.61
C VAL A 57 -8.58 2.04 -7.64
N SER A 58 -9.51 2.79 -8.24
CA SER A 58 -10.48 2.19 -9.17
C SER A 58 -10.02 2.26 -10.63
N ASN A 59 -9.18 3.24 -10.99
CA ASN A 59 -8.73 3.45 -12.37
C ASN A 59 -7.31 4.03 -12.46
N GLU A 60 -6.69 3.89 -13.63
CA GLU A 60 -5.31 4.33 -13.88
C GLU A 60 -5.10 5.85 -13.73
N PRO A 61 -6.04 6.73 -14.16
CA PRO A 61 -5.91 8.16 -13.91
C PRO A 61 -5.76 8.55 -12.43
N GLU A 62 -6.51 7.89 -11.53
CA GLU A 62 -6.41 8.14 -10.08
C GLU A 62 -5.05 7.70 -9.51
N LEU A 63 -4.42 6.67 -10.07
CA LEU A 63 -3.16 6.11 -9.56
C LEU A 63 -2.06 7.19 -9.44
N GLY A 64 -1.94 8.09 -10.43
CA GLY A 64 -0.94 9.15 -10.41
C GLY A 64 -1.18 10.18 -9.31
N ALA A 65 -2.43 10.59 -9.12
CA ALA A 65 -2.82 11.53 -8.06
C ALA A 65 -2.59 10.94 -6.67
N ILE A 66 -3.02 9.69 -6.46
CA ILE A 66 -2.85 8.96 -5.20
C ILE A 66 -1.38 8.70 -4.90
N SER A 67 -0.59 8.28 -5.89
CA SER A 67 0.86 8.11 -5.73
C SER A 67 1.53 9.41 -5.27
N SER A 68 1.13 10.55 -5.85
CA SER A 68 1.66 11.86 -5.46
C SER A 68 1.29 12.27 -4.04
N VAL A 69 0.08 11.92 -3.56
CA VAL A 69 -0.32 12.14 -2.16
C VAL A 69 0.53 11.28 -1.22
N LEU A 70 0.70 10.00 -1.56
CA LEU A 70 1.46 9.03 -0.77
C LEU A 70 2.96 9.39 -0.71
N ASP A 71 3.53 9.90 -1.80
CA ASP A 71 4.91 10.40 -1.83
C ASP A 71 5.14 11.56 -0.85
N ARG A 72 4.16 12.45 -0.69
CA ARG A 72 4.23 13.52 0.30
C ARG A 72 4.04 13.01 1.72
N LEU A 73 3.09 12.08 1.92
CA LEU A 73 2.82 11.50 3.23
C LEU A 73 3.99 10.69 3.76
N SER A 74 4.73 10.01 2.88
CA SER A 74 5.89 9.20 3.24
C SER A 74 7.02 10.02 3.88
N VAL A 75 7.03 11.35 3.69
CA VAL A 75 8.02 12.27 4.29
C VAL A 75 7.86 12.33 5.80
N THR A 76 6.62 12.45 6.28
CA THR A 76 6.33 12.56 7.71
C THR A 76 6.03 11.22 8.36
N ASN A 77 5.51 10.27 7.58
CA ASN A 77 5.16 8.93 8.03
C ASN A 77 5.76 7.91 7.07
N PRO A 78 7.05 7.56 7.24
CA PRO A 78 7.66 6.54 6.41
C PRO A 78 6.86 5.24 6.50
N SER A 79 6.50 4.67 5.36
CA SER A 79 5.60 3.51 5.30
C SER A 79 5.96 2.60 4.15
N ARG A 80 5.63 1.31 4.27
CA ARG A 80 5.46 0.47 3.07
C ARG A 80 4.09 0.74 2.48
N THR A 81 4.08 1.21 1.25
CA THR A 81 2.84 1.57 0.55
C THR A 81 2.46 0.48 -0.43
N LEU A 82 1.23 -0.04 -0.34
CA LEU A 82 0.65 -0.94 -1.34
C LEU A 82 -0.49 -0.19 -2.03
N ILE A 83 -0.40 0.05 -3.34
CA ILE A 83 -1.49 0.63 -4.13
C ILE A 83 -2.16 -0.48 -4.91
N LEU A 84 -3.44 -0.74 -4.64
CA LEU A 84 -4.22 -1.81 -5.23
C LEU A 84 -5.13 -1.25 -6.31
N LEU A 85 -4.82 -1.51 -7.57
CA LEU A 85 -5.62 -1.13 -8.72
C LEU A 85 -6.50 -2.32 -9.13
N ALA A 86 -7.74 -2.33 -8.63
CA ALA A 86 -8.65 -3.47 -8.70
C ALA A 86 -9.68 -3.35 -9.83
N GLN A 87 -9.42 -3.98 -10.99
CA GLN A 87 -10.28 -3.90 -12.18
C GLN A 87 -11.03 -5.21 -12.46
N HIS A 88 -11.91 -5.60 -11.53
CA HIS A 88 -12.66 -6.86 -11.55
C HIS A 88 -13.66 -7.02 -12.72
N THR A 89 -13.99 -5.94 -13.43
CA THR A 89 -14.90 -5.96 -14.60
C THR A 89 -14.18 -6.23 -15.93
N ARG A 90 -12.84 -6.26 -15.94
CA ARG A 90 -12.06 -6.59 -17.13
C ARG A 90 -12.14 -8.10 -17.40
N ALA A 91 -12.32 -8.46 -18.68
CA ALA A 91 -12.57 -9.86 -19.09
C ALA A 91 -11.31 -10.74 -19.14
N ALA A 92 -10.12 -10.16 -19.30
CA ALA A 92 -8.87 -10.91 -19.33
C ALA A 92 -8.23 -10.86 -17.94
N ASP A 93 -7.88 -12.04 -17.40
CA ASP A 93 -7.13 -12.12 -16.16
C ASP A 93 -5.72 -11.57 -16.36
N LYS A 94 -5.32 -10.69 -15.45
CA LYS A 94 -4.00 -10.07 -15.48
C LYS A 94 -3.58 -9.72 -14.06
N LEU A 95 -2.31 -9.94 -13.75
CA LEU A 95 -1.66 -9.41 -12.56
C LEU A 95 -0.33 -8.79 -13.00
N GLU A 96 -0.15 -7.53 -12.68
CA GLU A 96 1.10 -6.81 -12.83
C GLU A 96 1.46 -6.19 -11.48
N ALA A 97 2.76 -6.05 -11.23
CA ALA A 97 3.22 -5.32 -10.07
C ALA A 97 4.34 -4.35 -10.45
N GLN A 98 4.43 -3.23 -9.75
CA GLN A 98 5.54 -2.30 -9.89
C GLN A 98 6.12 -2.08 -8.51
N VAL A 99 7.44 -2.23 -8.40
CA VAL A 99 8.14 -2.11 -7.12
C VAL A 99 9.10 -0.94 -7.23
N SER A 100 9.11 -0.10 -6.19
CA SER A 100 10.05 1.00 -6.05
C SER A 100 10.40 1.21 -4.60
N ALA A 101 11.57 1.80 -4.37
CA ALA A 101 11.94 2.33 -3.06
C ALA A 101 12.53 3.72 -3.23
N GLN A 102 12.31 4.56 -2.22
CA GLN A 102 12.84 5.91 -2.14
C GLN A 102 13.70 5.99 -0.89
N GLU A 103 14.96 6.41 -1.04
CA GLU A 103 15.84 6.74 0.08
C GLU A 103 15.88 8.25 0.27
N ARG A 104 15.76 8.69 1.52
CA ARG A 104 16.01 10.07 1.94
C ARG A 104 16.95 10.08 3.13
N THR A 105 17.73 11.15 3.27
CA THR A 105 18.52 11.40 4.49
C THR A 105 17.85 12.51 5.29
N GLU A 106 17.42 12.19 6.50
CA GLU A 106 16.80 13.12 7.44
C GLU A 106 17.61 13.14 8.74
N SER A 107 18.04 14.32 9.17
CA SER A 107 18.82 14.51 10.41
C SER A 107 20.05 13.60 10.54
N GLY A 108 20.67 13.21 9.41
CA GLY A 108 21.83 12.31 9.37
C GLY A 108 21.48 10.80 9.33
N HIS A 109 20.20 10.45 9.39
CA HIS A 109 19.70 9.08 9.28
C HIS A 109 19.12 8.83 7.89
N ARG A 110 19.39 7.65 7.32
CA ARG A 110 18.74 7.20 6.09
C ARG A 110 17.37 6.64 6.42
N VAL A 111 16.37 7.06 5.65
CA VAL A 111 14.98 6.63 5.71
C VAL A 111 14.64 6.06 4.35
N THR A 112 14.30 4.79 4.31
CA THR A 112 13.86 4.12 3.09
C THR A 112 12.37 3.80 3.18
N THR A 113 11.62 4.22 2.16
CA THR A 113 10.20 3.88 1.99
C THR A 113 10.02 3.06 0.74
N GLU A 114 9.20 2.01 0.83
CA GLU A 114 8.96 1.06 -0.26
C GLU A 114 7.54 1.25 -0.79
N ARG A 115 7.34 1.09 -2.09
CA ARG A 115 6.03 1.10 -2.73
C ARG A 115 5.89 -0.08 -3.67
N VAL A 116 4.75 -0.76 -3.55
CA VAL A 116 4.26 -1.75 -4.51
C VAL A 116 2.96 -1.25 -5.10
N VAL A 117 2.83 -1.25 -6.41
CA VAL A 117 1.56 -1.07 -7.11
C VAL A 117 1.14 -2.44 -7.63
N LEU A 118 -0.01 -2.96 -7.21
CA LEU A 118 -0.61 -4.18 -7.76
C LEU A 118 -1.73 -3.79 -8.72
N HIS A 119 -1.61 -4.16 -9.99
CA HIS A 119 -2.63 -3.95 -11.00
C HIS A 119 -3.23 -5.29 -11.40
N ALA A 120 -4.47 -5.53 -10.98
CA ALA A 120 -5.15 -6.80 -11.17
C ALA A 120 -6.44 -6.64 -11.97
N HIS A 121 -6.65 -7.51 -12.96
CA HIS A 121 -7.84 -7.60 -13.81
C HIS A 121 -8.53 -8.94 -13.59
N GLY A 122 -9.85 -9.00 -13.77
CA GLY A 122 -10.59 -10.26 -13.75
C GLY A 122 -10.52 -10.97 -12.40
N GLU A 123 -10.23 -12.26 -12.41
CA GLU A 123 -10.19 -13.12 -11.21
C GLU A 123 -9.11 -12.68 -10.20
N PRO A 124 -7.83 -12.40 -10.59
CA PRO A 124 -6.83 -11.84 -9.67
C PRO A 124 -7.29 -10.62 -8.87
N ALA A 125 -8.13 -9.76 -9.45
CA ALA A 125 -8.63 -8.55 -8.78
C ALA A 125 -9.52 -8.88 -7.57
N ARG A 126 -10.14 -10.06 -7.54
CA ARG A 126 -10.99 -10.52 -6.42
C ARG A 126 -10.16 -11.02 -5.23
N HIS A 127 -8.89 -11.37 -5.45
CA HIS A 127 -8.00 -11.94 -4.44
C HIS A 127 -6.89 -10.98 -4.00
N LEU A 128 -7.06 -9.68 -4.27
CA LEU A 128 -6.04 -8.67 -3.98
C LEU A 128 -5.69 -8.58 -2.48
N ALA A 129 -6.64 -8.83 -1.57
CA ALA A 129 -6.35 -8.91 -0.14
C ALA A 129 -5.35 -10.03 0.17
N SER A 130 -5.58 -11.23 -0.36
CA SER A 130 -4.68 -12.38 -0.23
C SER A 130 -3.30 -12.14 -0.85
N LEU A 131 -3.23 -11.39 -1.95
CA LEU A 131 -1.97 -10.99 -2.60
C LEU A 131 -1.24 -9.91 -1.80
N ALA A 132 -1.97 -9.00 -1.15
CA ALA A 132 -1.40 -7.90 -0.37
C ALA A 132 -0.86 -8.37 0.99
N ALA A 133 -1.55 -9.29 1.66
CA ALA A 133 -1.19 -9.79 2.99
C ALA A 133 0.30 -10.20 3.15
N PRO A 134 0.90 -11.04 2.27
CA PRO A 134 2.31 -11.42 2.37
C PRO A 134 3.30 -10.29 2.03
N LEU A 135 2.82 -9.18 1.46
CA LEU A 135 3.65 -8.00 1.15
C LEU A 135 3.70 -7.00 2.31
N LEU A 136 2.89 -7.20 3.36
CA LEU A 136 2.92 -6.37 4.55
C LEU A 136 4.19 -6.62 5.37
N ILE A 137 4.71 -5.58 6.00
CA ILE A 137 5.74 -5.70 7.01
C ILE A 137 5.07 -6.22 8.28
N SER A 138 5.52 -7.38 8.78
CA SER A 138 5.06 -7.95 10.05
C SER A 138 5.19 -6.93 11.18
N ASP A 139 4.26 -7.00 12.14
CA ASP A 139 4.27 -6.21 13.39
C ASP A 139 4.10 -4.69 13.21
N LEU A 140 3.93 -4.18 11.98
CA LEU A 140 3.56 -2.80 11.72
C LEU A 140 2.06 -2.66 11.47
N PRO A 141 1.41 -1.61 12.01
CA PRO A 141 -0.02 -1.40 11.81
C PRO A 141 -0.35 -1.22 10.33
N VAL A 142 -1.49 -1.78 9.92
CA VAL A 142 -2.02 -1.73 8.56
C VAL A 142 -3.12 -0.66 8.48
N ILE A 143 -2.83 0.40 7.76
CA ILE A 143 -3.78 1.47 7.46
C ILE A 143 -4.32 1.22 6.05
N LEU A 144 -5.62 0.99 5.95
CA LEU A 144 -6.35 0.93 4.69
C LEU A 144 -6.95 2.30 4.40
N TRP A 145 -6.52 2.95 3.32
CA TRP A 145 -7.10 4.18 2.82
C TRP A 145 -7.92 3.90 1.56
N TRP A 146 -9.17 4.34 1.59
CA TRP A 146 -10.06 4.35 0.44
C TRP A 146 -10.30 5.82 0.02
N PRO A 147 -9.66 6.31 -1.06
CA PRO A 147 -9.71 7.73 -1.44
C PRO A 147 -11.05 8.24 -1.97
N GLY A 148 -12.03 7.37 -2.19
CA GLY A 148 -13.40 7.73 -2.59
C GLY A 148 -14.41 6.74 -2.03
N ARG A 149 -15.60 6.65 -2.63
CA ARG A 149 -16.64 5.71 -2.16
C ARG A 149 -16.19 4.23 -2.27
N PRO A 150 -16.16 3.47 -1.16
CA PRO A 150 -15.91 2.04 -1.18
C PRO A 150 -16.94 1.26 -1.99
N GLN A 151 -16.46 0.21 -2.66
CA GLN A 151 -17.34 -0.77 -3.30
C GLN A 151 -17.87 -1.72 -2.23
N PHE A 152 -18.82 -1.24 -1.43
CA PHE A 152 -19.33 -1.95 -0.25
C PHE A 152 -19.93 -3.34 -0.51
N ASP A 153 -20.38 -3.57 -1.75
CA ASP A 153 -20.93 -4.86 -2.20
C ASP A 153 -19.86 -5.81 -2.74
N ASN A 154 -18.62 -5.34 -2.90
CA ASN A 154 -17.50 -6.16 -3.35
C ASN A 154 -16.83 -6.83 -2.14
N PRO A 155 -16.72 -8.18 -2.11
CA PRO A 155 -16.05 -8.90 -1.01
C PRO A 155 -14.64 -8.39 -0.70
N LEU A 156 -13.92 -7.88 -1.71
CA LEU A 156 -12.59 -7.31 -1.55
C LEU A 156 -12.56 -6.20 -0.48
N PHE A 157 -13.61 -5.39 -0.35
CA PHE A 157 -13.67 -4.36 0.69
C PHE A 157 -13.64 -4.97 2.09
N ASP A 158 -14.42 -6.04 2.30
CA ASP A 158 -14.45 -6.72 3.59
C ASP A 158 -13.14 -7.46 3.87
N ASP A 159 -12.59 -8.15 2.88
CA ASP A 159 -11.30 -8.85 3.00
C ASP A 159 -10.16 -7.89 3.34
N LEU A 160 -10.13 -6.69 2.75
CA LEU A 160 -9.14 -5.66 3.09
C LEU A 160 -9.39 -5.06 4.48
N CYS A 161 -10.64 -4.90 4.91
CA CYS A 161 -10.96 -4.44 6.26
C CYS A 161 -10.54 -5.46 7.34
N GLU A 162 -10.52 -6.75 7.02
CA GLU A 162 -10.01 -7.80 7.92
C GLU A 162 -8.48 -7.73 8.09
N LEU A 163 -7.76 -7.28 7.05
CA LEU A 163 -6.32 -7.07 7.11
C LEU A 163 -5.91 -5.78 7.85
N ALA A 164 -6.83 -4.81 7.95
CA ALA A 164 -6.50 -3.46 8.40
C ALA A 164 -6.75 -3.27 9.91
N ASP A 165 -5.85 -2.53 10.56
CA ASP A 165 -6.02 -1.99 11.92
C ASP A 165 -6.77 -0.65 11.91
N ARG A 166 -6.75 0.04 10.77
CA ARG A 166 -7.48 1.29 10.57
C ARG A 166 -7.97 1.45 9.13
N LEU A 167 -9.26 1.72 8.95
CA LEU A 167 -9.87 2.16 7.70
C LEU A 167 -9.95 3.70 7.70
N VAL A 168 -9.45 4.33 6.65
CA VAL A 168 -9.55 5.77 6.39
C VAL A 168 -10.38 5.96 5.14
N VAL A 169 -11.44 6.76 5.24
CA VAL A 169 -12.35 7.12 4.14
C VAL A 169 -12.51 8.63 4.07
N ASP A 170 -13.07 9.11 2.96
CA ASP A 170 -13.56 10.48 2.81
C ASP A 170 -15.07 10.40 2.57
N THR A 171 -15.88 10.73 3.58
CA THR A 171 -17.35 10.60 3.47
C THR A 171 -18.01 11.72 2.68
N ASP A 172 -17.33 12.84 2.43
CA ASP A 172 -17.87 13.93 1.59
C ASP A 172 -17.81 13.54 0.10
N ASP A 173 -16.99 12.55 -0.27
CA ASP A 173 -16.86 12.04 -1.63
C ASP A 173 -17.91 10.95 -1.97
N GLY A 174 -19.16 11.39 -2.09
CA GLY A 174 -20.22 10.60 -2.73
C GLY A 174 -20.86 9.50 -1.87
N PHE A 175 -20.72 9.57 -0.54
CA PHE A 175 -21.43 8.67 0.37
C PHE A 175 -22.90 9.07 0.54
N ASP A 176 -23.74 8.06 0.73
CA ASP A 176 -25.15 8.22 1.12
C ASP A 176 -25.47 7.53 2.47
N ASP A 177 -26.72 7.66 2.94
CA ASP A 177 -27.17 7.07 4.21
C ASP A 177 -26.91 5.53 4.28
N PRO A 178 -27.22 4.73 3.24
CA PRO A 178 -26.81 3.32 3.17
C PRO A 178 -25.31 3.08 3.36
N ASP A 179 -24.45 3.89 2.74
CA ASP A 179 -22.99 3.76 2.87
C ASP A 179 -22.51 3.99 4.29
N LEU A 180 -23.06 5.01 4.96
CA LEU A 180 -22.77 5.27 6.37
C LEU A 180 -23.23 4.12 7.27
N ALA A 181 -24.43 3.57 7.00
CA ALA A 181 -24.92 2.38 7.71
C ALA A 181 -24.00 1.16 7.49
N ARG A 182 -23.44 1.04 6.29
CA ARG A 182 -22.48 -0.01 5.97
C ARG A 182 -21.15 0.16 6.70
N LEU A 183 -20.60 1.37 6.77
CA LEU A 183 -19.43 1.66 7.60
C LEU A 183 -19.66 1.31 9.08
N LEU A 184 -20.82 1.68 9.63
CA LEU A 184 -21.18 1.30 11.00
C LEU A 184 -21.26 -0.21 11.18
N THR A 185 -21.72 -0.94 10.16
CA THR A 185 -21.74 -2.40 10.18
C THR A 185 -20.33 -2.95 10.25
N VAL A 186 -19.38 -2.42 9.46
CA VAL A 186 -17.95 -2.79 9.52
C VAL A 186 -17.36 -2.52 10.89
N ALA A 187 -17.54 -1.31 11.42
CA ALA A 187 -17.01 -0.89 12.71
C ALA A 187 -17.48 -1.77 13.90
N ARG A 188 -18.63 -2.44 13.73
CA ARG A 188 -19.22 -3.33 14.74
C ARG A 188 -18.81 -4.79 14.60
N ARG A 189 -18.16 -5.18 13.50
CA ARG A 189 -17.70 -6.56 13.31
C ARG A 189 -16.61 -6.87 14.32
N LYS A 190 -16.78 -7.96 15.08
CA LYS A 190 -15.74 -8.41 16.02
C LYS A 190 -14.43 -8.82 15.34
N GLN A 191 -14.52 -9.20 14.06
CA GLN A 191 -13.38 -9.64 13.25
C GLN A 191 -12.70 -8.51 12.48
N ALA A 192 -13.42 -7.42 12.18
CA ALA A 192 -12.80 -6.24 11.58
C ALA A 192 -12.00 -5.54 12.67
N GLN A 193 -10.67 -5.65 12.62
CA GLN A 193 -9.79 -4.95 13.55
C GLN A 193 -9.68 -3.45 13.22
N ALA A 194 -10.21 -3.04 12.06
CA ALA A 194 -10.14 -1.69 11.55
C ALA A 194 -10.95 -0.68 12.37
N SER A 195 -10.25 0.19 13.09
CA SER A 195 -10.82 1.47 13.54
C SER A 195 -11.16 2.35 12.33
N ILE A 196 -12.27 3.09 12.34
CA ILE A 196 -12.64 3.98 11.21
C ILE A 196 -12.20 5.41 11.50
N GLY A 197 -11.45 6.01 10.57
CA GLY A 197 -11.15 7.43 10.49
C GLY A 197 -11.76 8.05 9.24
N ASP A 198 -12.18 9.29 9.37
CA ASP A 198 -12.73 10.09 8.27
C ASP A 198 -11.80 11.29 8.04
N LEU A 199 -11.41 11.54 6.79
CA LEU A 199 -10.58 12.68 6.42
C LEU A 199 -11.28 14.03 6.64
N ASN A 200 -12.61 14.06 6.66
CA ASN A 200 -13.37 15.29 6.95
C ASN A 200 -13.40 15.63 8.44
N TRP A 201 -13.05 14.69 9.31
CA TRP A 201 -13.10 14.87 10.77
C TRP A 201 -11.71 15.03 11.39
N ALA A 202 -10.66 15.15 10.55
CA ALA A 202 -9.25 15.22 10.94
C ALA A 202 -8.69 16.64 10.97
#